data_AF-A0A0C3HTY9-F1
#
_entry.id   AF-A0A0C3HTY9-F1
#
_cell.length_a   1.000
_cell.length_b   1.000
_cell.length_c   1.000
_cell.angle_alpha   90.00
_cell.angle_beta   90.00
_cell.angle_gamma   90.00
#
_symmetry.space_group_name_H-M   'P 1'
#
loop_
_entity.id
_entity.type
_entity.pdbx_description
1 polymer ?
#
loop_
_entity_poly.entity_id
_entity_poly.type
_entity_poly.pdbx_seq_one_letter_code
_entity_poly.pdbx_strand_id
1 'polypeptide(L)'
;MATGFQLFSSLRYDPLLDPLVVNTEAWDGDRPSGSSFYLLPYHRDRMLQAAEHFGWNTAASRISGPAGLTRLVSKLSEAVDFQSSKPLRIRVLLDQDGTIAIESTQVHATTSKEALFPDRLAPPLLEESGRLTGEMPRIRDGDGDPEMEEPWVVLLDPSGTEPSSETTYKTTSRSMYMDARKRTDIKTFDEKKEVLLVSNRDREIMEGSLTSVYFWRNGRWTTPPVSSGGQMGTTRRWALEKGLCVEGVITADSLVNGEECWISNGVRGFNRGIIKLS
;
A
#
# COMPACT_ATOMS: atom_id res chain seq x y z
N MET A 1 -5.75 -24.09 19.40
CA MET A 1 -4.30 -23.96 19.15
C MET A 1 -4.07 -22.55 18.70
N ALA A 2 -3.26 -21.77 19.43
CA ALA A 2 -2.90 -20.42 18.98
C ALA A 2 -2.24 -20.54 17.60
N THR A 3 -2.76 -19.80 16.62
CA THR A 3 -2.10 -19.70 15.32
C THR A 3 -0.69 -19.13 15.49
N GLY A 4 0.30 -19.69 14.80
CA GLY A 4 1.70 -19.24 14.89
C GLY A 4 1.99 -17.86 14.27
N PHE A 5 0.97 -17.04 14.02
CA PHE A 5 1.05 -15.71 13.41
C PHE A 5 -0.04 -14.79 13.94
N GLN A 6 0.14 -13.48 13.73
CA GLN A 6 -0.85 -12.44 14.02
C GLN A 6 -1.32 -11.79 12.72
N LEU A 7 -2.55 -11.27 12.73
CA LEU A 7 -3.01 -10.37 11.68
C LEU A 7 -2.42 -8.99 11.94
N PHE A 8 -2.05 -8.27 10.88
CA PHE A 8 -1.54 -6.92 11.10
C PHE A 8 -1.83 -5.96 9.96
N SER A 9 -1.76 -4.69 10.32
CA SER A 9 -1.96 -3.57 9.42
C SER A 9 -0.92 -2.50 9.72
N SER A 10 -0.26 -1.96 8.69
CA SER A 10 0.62 -0.79 8.85
C SER A 10 -0.02 0.42 8.19
N LEU A 11 -0.15 1.50 8.96
CA LEU A 11 -0.73 2.77 8.55
C LEU A 11 0.15 3.95 8.97
N ARG A 12 -0.08 5.10 8.36
CA ARG A 12 0.54 6.38 8.74
C ARG A 12 -0.31 7.07 9.80
N TYR A 13 0.33 7.50 10.89
CA TYR A 13 -0.15 8.62 11.70
C TYR A 13 0.54 9.89 11.22
N ASP A 14 -0.23 10.93 10.96
CA ASP A 14 0.28 12.24 10.57
C ASP A 14 -0.74 13.35 10.89
N PRO A 15 -0.38 14.39 11.65
CA PRO A 15 -1.24 15.54 11.89
C PRO A 15 -1.75 16.23 10.62
N LEU A 16 -1.05 16.12 9.49
CA LEU A 16 -1.51 16.68 8.21
C LEU A 16 -2.85 16.10 7.73
N LEU A 17 -3.21 14.90 8.22
CA LEU A 17 -4.42 14.17 7.83
C LEU A 17 -5.67 14.68 8.55
N ASP A 18 -5.52 15.29 9.72
CA ASP A 18 -6.63 15.70 10.58
C ASP A 18 -7.69 16.57 9.85
N PRO A 19 -7.31 17.64 9.12
CA PRO A 19 -8.29 18.48 8.42
C PRO A 19 -8.82 17.85 7.11
N LEU A 20 -8.32 16.68 6.70
CA LEU A 20 -8.64 16.09 5.40
C LEU A 20 -9.94 15.28 5.47
N VAL A 21 -11.02 15.88 4.97
CA VAL A 21 -12.33 15.22 4.78
C VAL A 21 -12.20 13.86 4.11
N VAL A 22 -11.39 13.74 3.06
CA VAL A 22 -11.17 12.49 2.32
C VAL A 22 -10.64 11.35 3.19
N ASN A 23 -9.92 11.66 4.27
CA ASN A 23 -9.40 10.65 5.21
C ASN A 23 -10.49 10.06 6.11
N THR A 24 -11.59 10.79 6.31
CA THR A 24 -12.73 10.38 7.15
C THR A 24 -13.99 10.00 6.37
N GLU A 25 -13.97 10.10 5.04
CA GLU A 25 -15.13 9.80 4.17
C GLU A 25 -15.67 8.37 4.32
N ALA A 26 -14.80 7.39 4.54
CA ALA A 26 -15.17 5.98 4.63
C ALA A 26 -15.55 5.52 6.06
N TRP A 27 -15.67 6.45 7.02
CA TRP A 27 -16.01 6.11 8.40
C TRP A 27 -17.48 5.75 8.53
N ASP A 28 -17.78 4.64 9.21
CA ASP A 28 -19.13 4.22 9.56
C ASP A 28 -19.59 4.86 10.87
N GLY A 29 -20.83 5.36 10.91
CA GLY A 29 -21.44 5.98 12.10
C GLY A 29 -21.26 7.50 12.17
N ASP A 30 -21.12 8.03 13.40
CA ASP A 30 -20.95 9.46 13.61
C ASP A 30 -19.60 9.91 13.03
N ARG A 31 -19.66 10.80 12.04
CA ARG A 31 -18.46 11.27 11.35
C ARG A 31 -17.58 12.05 12.34
N PRO A 32 -16.33 11.63 12.56
CA PRO A 32 -15.43 12.37 13.44
C PRO A 32 -15.11 13.73 12.83
N SER A 33 -14.81 14.72 13.68
CA SER A 33 -14.41 16.07 13.25
C SER A 33 -13.07 16.10 12.51
N GLY A 34 -12.31 15.00 12.53
CA GLY A 34 -11.00 14.83 11.90
C GLY A 34 -10.40 13.46 12.25
N SER A 35 -9.30 13.09 11.59
CA SER A 35 -8.49 11.95 12.01
C SER A 35 -7.07 12.05 11.47
N SER A 36 -6.09 11.89 12.34
CA SER A 36 -4.67 11.83 11.96
C SER A 36 -4.20 10.44 11.50
N PHE A 37 -5.11 9.47 11.34
CA PHE A 37 -4.77 8.09 10.93
C PHE A 37 -5.20 7.84 9.48
N TYR A 38 -4.23 7.56 8.62
CA TYR A 38 -4.46 7.42 7.18
C TYR A 38 -5.34 6.20 6.87
N LEU A 39 -6.46 6.41 6.18
CA LEU A 39 -7.39 5.38 5.69
C LEU A 39 -7.84 4.38 6.78
N LEU A 40 -8.02 4.82 8.03
CA LEU A 40 -8.22 3.92 9.17
C LEU A 40 -9.36 2.88 8.99
N PRO A 41 -10.54 3.21 8.43
CA PRO A 41 -11.58 2.21 8.18
C PRO A 41 -11.13 1.09 7.25
N TYR A 42 -10.38 1.41 6.18
CA TYR A 42 -9.81 0.40 5.28
C TYR A 42 -8.85 -0.54 5.99
N HIS A 43 -8.06 -0.01 6.93
CA HIS A 43 -7.15 -0.80 7.74
C HIS A 43 -7.88 -1.73 8.71
N ARG A 44 -8.97 -1.27 9.33
CA ARG A 44 -9.88 -2.12 10.13
C ARG A 44 -10.48 -3.21 9.26
N ASP A 45 -11.10 -2.85 8.14
CA ASP A 45 -11.82 -3.77 7.26
C ASP A 45 -10.92 -4.90 6.77
N ARG A 46 -9.67 -4.56 6.38
CA ARG A 46 -8.69 -5.57 5.97
C ARG A 46 -8.40 -6.58 7.08
N MET A 47 -8.25 -6.13 8.33
CA MET A 47 -8.03 -7.04 9.46
C MET A 47 -9.28 -7.85 9.78
N LEU A 48 -10.47 -7.26 9.63
CA LEU A 48 -11.75 -7.93 9.84
C LEU A 48 -11.94 -9.07 8.83
N GLN A 49 -11.77 -8.80 7.54
CA GLN A 49 -11.85 -9.80 6.48
C GLN A 49 -10.86 -10.94 6.71
N ALA A 50 -9.64 -10.63 7.16
CA ALA A 50 -8.66 -11.65 7.50
C ALA A 50 -9.10 -12.48 8.72
N ALA A 51 -9.61 -11.84 9.78
CA ALA A 51 -10.10 -12.54 10.97
C ALA A 51 -11.28 -13.46 10.64
N GLU A 52 -12.19 -13.03 9.78
CA GLU A 52 -13.31 -13.85 9.29
C GLU A 52 -12.81 -15.03 8.46
N HIS A 53 -11.87 -14.80 7.52
CA HIS A 53 -11.27 -15.86 6.70
C HIS A 53 -10.59 -16.96 7.51
N PHE A 54 -9.84 -16.60 8.55
CA PHE A 54 -9.16 -17.57 9.42
C PHE A 54 -10.06 -18.12 10.55
N GLY A 55 -11.35 -17.74 10.60
CA GLY A 55 -12.28 -18.20 11.64
C GLY A 55 -11.99 -17.66 13.05
N TRP A 56 -11.32 -16.51 13.15
CA TRP A 56 -11.00 -15.84 14.42
C TRP A 56 -12.20 -15.05 14.92
N ASN A 57 -13.30 -15.75 15.23
CA ASN A 57 -14.60 -15.15 15.53
C ASN A 57 -14.55 -14.10 16.65
N THR A 58 -13.75 -14.35 17.69
CA THR A 58 -13.56 -13.39 18.80
C THR A 58 -12.88 -12.11 18.30
N ALA A 59 -11.79 -12.24 17.54
CA ALA A 59 -11.08 -11.11 16.95
C ALA A 59 -11.96 -10.34 15.97
N ALA A 60 -12.65 -11.03 15.06
CA ALA A 60 -13.59 -10.43 14.10
C ALA A 60 -14.67 -9.62 14.82
N SER A 61 -15.34 -10.21 15.82
CA SER A 61 -16.35 -9.52 16.64
C SER A 61 -15.76 -8.29 17.35
N ARG A 62 -14.50 -8.35 17.78
CA ARG A 62 -13.83 -7.25 18.49
C ARG A 62 -13.60 -6.04 17.60
N ILE A 63 -13.34 -6.22 16.30
CA ILE A 63 -13.06 -5.10 15.38
C ILE A 63 -14.19 -4.77 14.40
N SER A 64 -15.30 -5.53 14.41
CA SER A 64 -16.46 -5.31 13.54
C SER A 64 -17.30 -4.08 13.90
N GLY A 65 -17.86 -3.45 12.86
CA GLY A 65 -18.80 -2.32 12.93
C GLY A 65 -18.26 -1.05 13.58
N PRO A 66 -19.11 -0.02 13.78
CA PRO A 66 -18.69 1.26 14.34
C PRO A 66 -18.02 1.11 15.71
N ALA A 67 -18.54 0.22 16.56
CA ALA A 67 -17.97 -0.04 17.88
C ALA A 67 -16.55 -0.63 17.82
N GLY A 68 -16.26 -1.45 16.80
CA GLY A 68 -14.92 -2.00 16.56
C GLY A 68 -13.94 -0.92 16.10
N LEU A 69 -14.39 -0.02 15.23
CA LEU A 69 -13.59 1.14 14.82
C LEU A 69 -13.31 2.07 16.02
N THR A 70 -14.31 2.38 16.85
CA THR A 70 -14.12 3.18 18.08
C THR A 70 -13.10 2.55 19.02
N ARG A 71 -13.14 1.22 19.22
CA ARG A 71 -12.13 0.51 20.04
C ARG A 71 -10.73 0.62 19.46
N LEU A 72 -10.60 0.51 18.13
CA LEU A 72 -9.32 0.66 17.45
C LEU A 72 -8.79 2.10 17.59
N VAL A 73 -9.64 3.11 17.42
CA VAL A 73 -9.29 4.52 17.65
C VAL A 73 -8.80 4.74 19.07
N SER A 74 -9.52 4.23 20.08
CA SER A 74 -9.09 4.33 21.49
C SER A 74 -7.69 3.75 21.70
N LYS A 75 -7.41 2.55 21.15
CA LYS A 75 -6.10 1.91 21.25
C LYS A 75 -5.00 2.69 20.56
N LEU A 76 -5.29 3.27 19.40
CA LEU A 76 -4.35 4.12 18.68
C LEU A 76 -4.08 5.43 19.44
N SER A 77 -5.12 6.04 20.01
CA SER A 77 -5.00 7.27 20.78
C SER A 77 -4.22 7.10 22.08
N GLU A 78 -4.28 5.92 22.70
CA GLU A 78 -3.43 5.57 23.86
C GLU A 78 -1.95 5.42 23.48
N ALA A 79 -1.65 5.06 22.23
CA ALA A 79 -0.30 4.71 21.77
C ALA A 79 0.44 5.84 21.05
N VAL A 80 -0.22 6.96 20.76
CA VAL A 80 0.33 8.07 19.96
C VAL A 80 0.30 9.36 20.76
N ASP A 81 1.42 10.09 20.73
CA ASP A 81 1.48 11.45 21.26
C ASP A 81 0.96 12.47 20.23
N PHE A 82 -0.27 12.93 20.44
CA PHE A 82 -0.90 13.95 19.57
C PHE A 82 -0.27 15.34 19.66
N GLN A 83 0.60 15.60 20.64
CA GLN A 83 1.35 16.87 20.69
C GLN A 83 2.55 16.86 19.73
N SER A 84 2.98 15.69 19.28
CA SER A 84 4.06 15.55 18.31
C SER A 84 3.58 15.86 16.89
N SER A 85 4.29 16.75 16.20
CA SER A 85 4.09 17.03 14.78
C SER A 85 4.72 15.97 13.84
N LYS A 86 5.47 15.01 14.39
CA LYS A 86 6.24 14.05 13.59
C LYS A 86 5.35 12.88 13.15
N PRO A 87 5.35 12.51 11.85
CA PRO A 87 4.61 11.36 11.39
C PRO A 87 5.23 10.05 11.88
N LEU A 88 4.37 9.05 12.06
CA LEU A 88 4.74 7.72 12.52
C LEU A 88 4.19 6.66 11.57
N ARG A 89 4.95 5.59 11.37
CA ARG A 89 4.40 4.32 10.95
C ARG A 89 3.83 3.65 12.18
N ILE A 90 2.54 3.41 12.16
CA ILE A 90 1.84 2.63 13.16
C ILE A 90 1.61 1.23 12.60
N ARG A 91 1.93 0.21 13.39
CA ARG A 91 1.63 -1.19 13.10
C ARG A 91 0.64 -1.69 14.15
N VAL A 92 -0.56 -1.99 13.69
CA VAL A 92 -1.63 -2.61 14.49
C VAL A 92 -1.51 -4.12 14.33
N LEU A 93 -1.37 -4.82 15.45
CA LEU A 93 -1.35 -6.28 15.54
C LEU A 93 -2.66 -6.74 16.18
N LEU A 94 -3.27 -7.76 15.60
CA LEU A 94 -4.48 -8.40 16.09
C LEU A 94 -4.19 -9.88 16.29
N ASP A 95 -4.43 -10.35 17.51
CA ASP A 95 -4.32 -11.75 17.88
C ASP A 95 -5.66 -12.48 17.74
N GLN A 96 -5.63 -13.82 17.76
CA GLN A 96 -6.80 -14.69 17.58
C GLN A 96 -7.87 -14.47 18.66
N ASP A 97 -7.46 -14.11 19.87
CA ASP A 97 -8.35 -13.81 21.00
C ASP A 97 -8.95 -12.39 20.95
N GLY A 98 -8.57 -11.57 19.96
CA GLY A 98 -9.00 -10.19 19.81
C GLY A 98 -8.14 -9.16 20.54
N THR A 99 -7.01 -9.56 21.13
CA THR A 99 -6.02 -8.65 21.68
C THR A 99 -5.44 -7.77 20.57
N ILE A 100 -5.41 -6.45 20.82
CA ILE A 100 -4.84 -5.45 19.91
C ILE A 100 -3.57 -4.89 20.53
N ALA A 101 -2.46 -4.99 19.82
CA ALA A 101 -1.20 -4.35 20.18
C ALA A 101 -0.81 -3.31 19.11
N ILE A 102 -0.15 -2.24 19.56
CA ILE A 102 0.28 -1.13 18.72
C ILE A 102 1.80 -0.98 18.83
N GLU A 103 2.48 -0.98 17.68
CA GLU A 103 3.89 -0.63 17.57
C GLU A 103 4.03 0.64 16.72
N SER A 104 4.90 1.56 17.12
CA SER A 104 5.13 2.81 16.38
C SER A 104 6.61 3.02 16.09
N THR A 105 6.93 3.42 14.86
CA THR A 105 8.28 3.83 14.46
C THR A 105 8.21 5.15 13.70
N GLN A 106 9.25 5.99 13.81
CA GLN A 106 9.32 7.22 13.03
C GLN A 106 9.39 6.91 11.53
N VAL A 107 8.79 7.78 10.72
CA VAL A 107 8.91 7.75 9.25
C VAL A 107 9.38 9.10 8.73
N HIS A 108 9.84 9.11 7.48
CA HIS A 108 10.21 10.33 6.78
C HIS A 108 9.03 11.30 6.71
N ALA A 109 9.29 12.56 7.09
CA ALA A 109 8.28 13.62 7.10
C ALA A 109 7.90 14.14 5.70
N THR A 110 8.58 13.71 4.63
CA THR A 110 8.47 14.30 3.29
C THR A 110 7.23 13.88 2.49
N THR A 111 6.41 12.95 2.99
CA THR A 111 5.20 12.54 2.26
C THR A 111 4.16 13.65 2.30
N SER A 112 3.85 14.22 1.13
CA SER A 112 2.85 15.27 0.97
C SER A 112 1.41 14.74 1.01
N LYS A 113 0.44 15.66 1.07
CA LYS A 113 -0.98 15.33 0.92
C LYS A 113 -1.25 14.64 -0.42
N GLU A 114 -0.65 15.11 -1.50
CA GLU A 114 -0.83 14.62 -2.87
C GLU A 114 -0.27 13.19 -3.02
N ALA A 115 0.78 12.85 -2.26
CA ALA A 115 1.24 11.47 -2.18
C ALA A 115 0.25 10.57 -1.44
N LEU A 116 -0.49 11.06 -0.43
CA LEU A 116 -1.46 10.26 0.33
C LEU A 116 -2.85 10.21 -0.36
N PHE A 117 -3.29 11.30 -0.96
CA PHE A 117 -4.58 11.45 -1.61
C PHE A 117 -4.42 12.13 -2.97
N PRO A 118 -3.84 11.44 -3.97
CA PRO A 118 -3.71 12.01 -5.31
C PRO A 118 -5.08 12.14 -5.97
N ASP A 119 -5.34 13.30 -6.59
CA ASP A 119 -6.55 13.49 -7.43
C ASP A 119 -6.45 12.68 -8.73
N ARG A 120 -5.22 12.43 -9.20
CA ARG A 120 -4.91 11.58 -10.36
C ARG A 120 -3.54 10.93 -10.20
N LEU A 121 -3.36 9.77 -10.81
CA LEU A 121 -2.03 9.21 -11.05
C LEU A 121 -1.55 9.67 -12.43
N ALA A 122 -0.51 10.50 -12.48
CA ALA A 122 0.01 11.02 -13.75
C ALA A 122 0.44 9.87 -14.68
N PRO A 123 0.03 9.86 -15.97
CA PRO A 123 0.41 8.83 -16.93
C PRO A 123 1.93 8.82 -17.17
N PRO A 124 2.50 7.73 -17.73
CA PRO A 124 3.89 7.71 -18.15
C PRO A 124 4.19 8.82 -19.16
N LEU A 125 5.42 9.33 -19.15
CA LEU A 125 5.87 10.20 -20.24
C LEU A 125 5.91 9.38 -21.52
N LEU A 126 5.15 9.81 -22.53
CA LEU A 126 5.35 9.31 -23.88
C LEU A 126 6.67 9.88 -24.38
N GLU A 127 7.63 9.03 -24.74
CA GLU A 127 8.73 9.49 -25.56
C GLU A 127 8.14 9.93 -26.90
N GLU A 128 8.06 11.24 -27.14
CA GLU A 128 7.88 11.75 -28.48
C GLU A 128 9.10 11.29 -29.30
N SER A 129 8.87 10.26 -30.11
CA SER A 129 9.81 9.78 -31.11
C SER A 129 10.02 10.90 -32.14
N GLY A 130 10.95 11.82 -31.88
CA GLY A 130 11.12 12.96 -32.79
C GLY A 130 12.14 14.06 -32.50
N ARG A 131 13.01 13.99 -31.47
CA ARG A 131 14.05 15.03 -31.29
C ARG A 131 15.46 14.46 -31.16
N LEU A 132 16.12 14.37 -32.31
CA LEU A 132 17.57 14.37 -32.45
C LEU A 132 18.11 15.73 -32.00
N THR A 133 18.44 15.89 -30.72
CA THR A 133 19.53 16.76 -30.23
C THR A 133 19.67 16.51 -28.73
N GLY A 134 20.90 16.33 -28.26
CA GLY A 134 21.22 16.20 -26.85
C GLY A 134 20.65 17.34 -26.02
N GLU A 135 20.16 16.97 -24.83
CA GLU A 135 19.46 17.79 -23.84
C GLU A 135 18.00 18.12 -24.19
N MET A 136 17.07 17.45 -23.50
CA MET A 136 15.62 17.69 -23.59
C MET A 136 15.08 18.26 -22.27
N PRO A 137 14.19 19.27 -22.33
CA PRO A 137 13.65 19.95 -21.15
C PRO A 137 12.58 19.09 -20.49
N ARG A 138 12.70 18.90 -19.18
CA ARG A 138 11.69 18.26 -18.32
C ARG A 138 10.58 19.26 -18.00
N ILE A 139 9.69 19.57 -18.94
CA ILE A 139 8.55 20.45 -18.64
C ILE A 139 7.29 19.59 -18.48
N ARG A 140 6.84 19.46 -17.23
CA ARG A 140 5.47 19.12 -16.88
C ARG A 140 4.84 20.42 -16.38
N ASP A 141 3.93 20.98 -17.16
CA ASP A 141 3.07 22.07 -16.70
C ASP A 141 1.84 21.43 -16.03
N GLY A 142 1.73 21.58 -14.72
CA GLY A 142 0.56 21.11 -13.97
C GLY A 142 0.68 21.41 -12.47
N ASP A 143 -0.04 22.45 -12.03
CA ASP A 143 -0.29 22.68 -10.60
C ASP A 143 -0.89 21.40 -9.96
N GLY A 144 -0.24 20.87 -8.92
CA GLY A 144 -0.72 19.71 -8.16
C GLY A 144 0.04 18.39 -8.36
N ASP A 145 1.06 18.33 -9.22
CA ASP A 145 1.96 17.18 -9.26
C ASP A 145 2.93 17.24 -8.04
N PRO A 146 3.16 16.14 -7.30
CA PRO A 146 4.07 16.14 -6.16
C PRO A 146 5.49 16.56 -6.59
N GLU A 147 6.15 17.42 -5.81
CA GLU A 147 7.56 17.81 -6.02
C GLU A 147 8.40 16.56 -6.27
N MET A 148 9.20 16.55 -7.36
CA MET A 148 9.81 15.36 -7.94
C MET A 148 10.82 14.69 -6.99
N GLU A 149 10.32 13.86 -6.09
CA GLU A 149 11.13 12.84 -5.45
C GLU A 149 11.60 11.81 -6.50
N GLU A 150 12.86 11.39 -6.41
CA GLU A 150 13.42 10.33 -7.26
C GLU A 150 12.52 9.07 -7.22
N PRO A 151 12.17 8.50 -8.39
CA PRO A 151 11.28 7.34 -8.45
C PRO A 151 11.93 6.11 -7.83
N TRP A 152 11.09 5.20 -7.35
CA TRP A 152 11.54 3.91 -6.81
C TRP A 152 12.08 3.02 -7.92
N VAL A 153 13.16 2.30 -7.67
CA VAL A 153 13.60 1.21 -8.54
C VAL A 153 12.75 -0.02 -8.22
N VAL A 154 11.99 -0.49 -9.20
CA VAL A 154 11.07 -1.63 -9.03
C VAL A 154 11.64 -2.84 -9.77
N LEU A 155 12.09 -3.82 -9.00
CA LEU A 155 12.74 -5.04 -9.47
C LEU A 155 11.71 -6.16 -9.63
N LEU A 156 12.02 -7.15 -10.45
CA LEU A 156 11.22 -8.38 -10.57
C LEU A 156 11.87 -9.47 -9.72
N ASP A 157 11.09 -10.17 -8.88
CA ASP A 157 11.59 -11.35 -8.18
C ASP A 157 11.95 -12.45 -9.19
N PRO A 158 13.20 -12.96 -9.21
CA PRO A 158 13.58 -14.05 -10.10
C PRO A 158 12.91 -15.39 -9.74
N SER A 159 12.30 -15.50 -8.55
CA SER A 159 11.55 -16.68 -8.14
C SER A 159 10.04 -16.43 -8.23
N GLY A 160 9.29 -17.48 -8.58
CA GLY A 160 7.84 -17.47 -8.39
C GLY A 160 7.44 -17.55 -6.92
N THR A 161 6.27 -17.04 -6.59
CA THR A 161 5.59 -17.19 -5.30
C THR A 161 4.28 -17.95 -5.52
N GLU A 162 4.01 -18.95 -4.69
CA GLU A 162 2.71 -19.64 -4.66
C GLU A 162 1.66 -18.74 -3.98
N PRO A 163 0.55 -18.39 -4.65
CA PRO A 163 -0.55 -17.69 -4.01
C PRO A 163 -1.12 -18.48 -2.83
N SER A 164 -1.32 -17.82 -1.70
CA SER A 164 -1.87 -18.43 -0.49
C SER A 164 -2.71 -17.46 0.33
N SER A 165 -3.28 -17.93 1.44
CA SER A 165 -3.98 -17.05 2.37
C SER A 165 -3.06 -15.97 2.96
N GLU A 166 -1.78 -16.29 3.16
CA GLU A 166 -0.76 -15.35 3.67
C GLU A 166 -0.30 -14.34 2.62
N THR A 167 -0.54 -14.59 1.32
CA THR A 167 -0.32 -13.59 0.26
C THR A 167 -1.56 -12.72 0.05
N THR A 168 -2.78 -13.22 0.29
CA THR A 168 -4.01 -12.42 0.20
C THR A 168 -4.27 -11.56 1.44
N TYR A 169 -4.02 -12.12 2.63
CA TYR A 169 -4.28 -11.47 3.92
C TYR A 169 -2.99 -11.12 4.66
N LYS A 170 -2.99 -9.96 5.32
CA LYS A 170 -1.75 -9.41 5.86
C LYS A 170 -1.45 -10.02 7.23
N THR A 171 -0.58 -11.04 7.23
CA THR A 171 -0.16 -11.77 8.43
C THR A 171 1.32 -11.53 8.75
N THR A 172 1.73 -11.80 9.99
CA THR A 172 3.15 -11.78 10.37
C THR A 172 3.98 -12.91 9.74
N SER A 173 3.34 -13.90 9.08
CA SER A 173 4.01 -14.88 8.24
C SER A 173 4.39 -14.24 6.90
N ARG A 174 5.66 -13.84 6.76
CA ARG A 174 6.13 -13.02 5.63
C ARG A 174 7.40 -13.52 4.95
N SER A 175 7.77 -14.80 5.14
CA SER A 175 9.02 -15.35 4.57
C SER A 175 9.11 -15.13 3.07
N MET A 176 8.04 -15.40 2.30
CA MET A 176 8.01 -15.18 0.85
C MET A 176 8.39 -13.75 0.43
N TYR A 177 7.89 -12.74 1.16
CA TYR A 177 8.23 -11.34 0.91
C TYR A 177 9.67 -11.00 1.32
N MET A 178 10.14 -11.56 2.44
CA MET A 178 11.51 -11.33 2.92
C MET A 178 12.54 -12.00 2.01
N ASP A 179 12.23 -13.19 1.52
CA ASP A 179 13.08 -13.94 0.61
C ASP A 179 13.15 -13.26 -0.77
N ALA A 180 12.04 -12.71 -1.27
CA ALA A 180 12.02 -11.90 -2.49
C ALA A 180 12.96 -10.70 -2.38
N ARG A 181 12.84 -9.93 -1.29
CA ARG A 181 13.73 -8.78 -1.00
C ARG A 181 15.19 -9.18 -0.90
N LYS A 182 15.47 -10.31 -0.26
CA LYS A 182 16.83 -10.87 -0.13
C LYS A 182 17.41 -11.25 -1.51
N ARG A 183 16.62 -11.90 -2.36
CA ARG A 183 17.05 -12.29 -3.73
C ARG A 183 17.39 -11.08 -4.60
N THR A 184 16.76 -9.93 -4.34
CA THR A 184 16.97 -8.68 -5.09
C THR A 184 17.85 -7.65 -4.36
N ASP A 185 18.62 -8.07 -3.35
CA ASP A 185 19.53 -7.22 -2.56
C ASP A 185 18.88 -5.94 -1.98
N ILE A 186 17.64 -6.06 -1.49
CA ILE A 186 16.96 -5.01 -0.73
C ILE A 186 17.10 -5.33 0.76
N LYS A 187 17.88 -4.51 1.48
CA LYS A 187 18.32 -4.78 2.86
C LYS A 187 17.47 -4.06 3.89
N THR A 188 17.00 -2.86 3.59
CA THR A 188 16.24 -2.03 4.55
C THR A 188 14.88 -1.61 3.99
N PHE A 189 13.97 -1.22 4.89
CA PHE A 189 12.64 -0.73 4.51
C PHE A 189 12.63 0.74 4.02
N ASP A 190 13.79 1.40 4.02
CA ASP A 190 13.97 2.80 3.62
C ASP A 190 14.69 2.96 2.28
N GLU A 191 15.27 1.88 1.73
CA GLU A 191 15.75 1.89 0.34
C GLU A 191 14.60 2.22 -0.60
N LYS A 192 14.82 3.14 -1.55
CA LYS A 192 13.90 3.42 -2.67
C LYS A 192 13.94 2.30 -3.73
N LYS A 193 13.80 1.06 -3.25
CA LYS A 193 13.71 -0.15 -4.05
C LYS A 193 12.50 -0.96 -3.60
N GLU A 194 11.81 -1.54 -4.55
CA GLU A 194 10.74 -2.49 -4.33
C GLU A 194 10.97 -3.72 -5.21
N VAL A 195 10.45 -4.87 -4.80
CA VAL A 195 10.48 -6.10 -5.59
C VAL A 195 9.06 -6.59 -5.82
N LEU A 196 8.74 -6.87 -7.09
CA LEU A 196 7.47 -7.45 -7.52
C LEU A 196 7.49 -8.95 -7.33
N LEU A 197 6.45 -9.46 -6.68
CA LEU A 197 6.18 -10.88 -6.57
C LEU A 197 5.40 -11.34 -7.80
N VAL A 198 5.77 -12.50 -8.30
CA VAL A 198 5.13 -13.10 -9.47
C VAL A 198 4.59 -14.47 -9.11
N SER A 199 3.31 -14.68 -9.42
CA SER A 199 2.64 -15.96 -9.24
C SER A 199 3.37 -17.06 -10.04
N ASN A 200 3.68 -18.17 -9.39
CA ASN A 200 4.25 -19.34 -10.04
C ASN A 200 3.21 -20.15 -10.86
N ARG A 201 1.91 -19.90 -10.65
CA ARG A 201 0.80 -20.58 -11.33
C ARG A 201 0.68 -20.18 -12.80
N ASP A 202 0.79 -18.88 -13.06
CA ASP A 202 0.38 -18.25 -14.32
C ASP A 202 1.33 -17.11 -14.75
N ARG A 203 2.41 -16.87 -14.00
CA ARG A 203 3.36 -15.76 -14.23
C ARG A 203 2.73 -14.36 -14.13
N GLU A 204 1.58 -14.24 -13.46
CA GLU A 204 0.96 -12.95 -13.20
C GLU A 204 1.71 -12.17 -12.11
N ILE A 205 1.85 -10.86 -12.28
CA ILE A 205 2.31 -9.96 -11.23
C ILE A 205 1.25 -9.94 -10.13
N MET A 206 1.68 -10.19 -8.89
CA MET A 206 0.80 -10.19 -7.73
C MET A 206 0.72 -8.79 -7.11
N GLU A 207 1.87 -8.29 -6.65
CA GLU A 207 2.07 -7.05 -5.91
C GLU A 207 3.58 -6.81 -5.70
N GLY A 208 3.96 -5.73 -5.02
CA GLY A 208 5.30 -5.55 -4.47
C GLY A 208 5.44 -6.13 -3.05
N SER A 209 6.67 -6.27 -2.55
CA SER A 209 6.92 -6.85 -1.22
C SER A 209 6.29 -6.07 -0.05
N LEU A 210 6.08 -4.76 -0.24
CA LEU A 210 5.44 -3.86 0.71
C LEU A 210 4.29 -3.05 0.11
N THR A 211 4.02 -3.18 -1.18
CA THR A 211 3.18 -2.24 -1.94
C THR A 211 2.24 -2.94 -2.90
N SER A 212 1.10 -2.31 -3.17
CA SER A 212 0.33 -2.60 -4.39
C SER A 212 0.95 -1.87 -5.57
N VAL A 213 0.83 -2.41 -6.78
CA VAL A 213 1.45 -1.88 -8.00
C VAL A 213 0.40 -1.53 -9.07
N TYR A 214 0.70 -0.54 -9.89
CA TYR A 214 -0.15 -0.06 -10.98
C TYR A 214 0.68 0.14 -12.25
N PHE A 215 0.21 -0.41 -13.36
CA PHE A 215 0.85 -0.34 -14.67
C PHE A 215 -0.02 0.41 -15.66
N TRP A 216 0.60 1.16 -16.57
CA TRP A 216 -0.15 1.83 -17.62
C TRP A 216 -0.47 0.85 -18.75
N ARG A 217 -1.74 0.49 -18.90
CA ARG A 217 -2.20 -0.45 -19.94
C ARG A 217 -3.48 0.10 -20.55
N ASN A 218 -3.59 0.05 -21.88
CA ASN A 218 -4.80 0.46 -22.60
C ASN A 218 -5.30 1.87 -22.22
N GLY A 219 -4.38 2.82 -22.03
CA GLY A 219 -4.69 4.21 -21.71
C GLY A 219 -5.19 4.47 -20.28
N ARG A 220 -4.97 3.53 -19.35
CA ARG A 220 -5.36 3.67 -17.94
C ARG A 220 -4.40 2.95 -17.00
N TRP A 221 -4.40 3.38 -15.73
CA TRP A 221 -3.70 2.63 -14.68
C TRP A 221 -4.45 1.34 -14.37
N THR A 222 -3.72 0.24 -14.39
CA THR A 222 -4.23 -1.11 -14.17
C THR A 222 -3.47 -1.75 -13.02
N THR A 223 -4.17 -2.24 -12.00
CA THR A 223 -3.58 -2.98 -10.87
C THR A 223 -3.98 -4.46 -10.96
N PRO A 224 -3.09 -5.41 -10.63
CA PRO A 224 -3.43 -6.83 -10.62
C PRO A 224 -4.66 -7.11 -9.73
N PRO A 225 -5.58 -8.00 -10.15
CA PRO A 225 -6.71 -8.41 -9.31
C PRO A 225 -6.25 -9.24 -8.11
N VAL A 226 -7.06 -9.33 -7.06
CA VAL A 226 -6.77 -10.20 -5.89
C VAL A 226 -6.62 -11.66 -6.30
N SER A 227 -7.31 -12.10 -7.37
CA SER A 227 -7.19 -13.45 -7.93
C SER A 227 -5.80 -13.79 -8.48
N SER A 228 -4.98 -12.78 -8.81
CA SER A 228 -3.55 -12.99 -9.15
C SER A 228 -2.73 -13.41 -7.94
N GLY A 229 -3.27 -13.28 -6.72
CA GLY A 229 -2.69 -13.82 -5.48
C GLY A 229 -2.11 -12.77 -4.53
N GLY A 230 -2.15 -11.48 -4.88
CA GLY A 230 -1.65 -10.39 -4.04
C GLY A 230 -2.57 -10.00 -2.89
N GLN A 231 -2.08 -9.13 -2.01
CA GLN A 231 -2.83 -8.64 -0.85
C GLN A 231 -4.01 -7.75 -1.22
N MET A 232 -5.01 -7.74 -0.35
CA MET A 232 -6.06 -6.72 -0.33
C MET A 232 -5.53 -5.39 0.26
N GLY A 233 -4.70 -4.69 -0.51
CA GLY A 233 -4.08 -3.41 -0.12
C GLY A 233 -5.11 -2.31 0.16
N THR A 234 -4.89 -1.53 1.23
CA THR A 234 -5.82 -0.45 1.63
C THR A 234 -5.83 0.72 0.65
N THR A 235 -4.65 1.18 0.24
CA THR A 235 -4.50 2.21 -0.81
C THR A 235 -4.98 1.73 -2.17
N ARG A 236 -4.79 0.44 -2.49
CA ARG A 236 -5.33 -0.19 -3.70
C ARG A 236 -6.85 -0.17 -3.72
N ARG A 237 -7.50 -0.59 -2.63
CA ARG A 237 -8.96 -0.53 -2.50
C ARG A 237 -9.46 0.92 -2.65
N TRP A 238 -8.84 1.86 -1.96
CA TRP A 238 -9.18 3.28 -2.09
C TRP A 238 -8.99 3.80 -3.53
N ALA A 239 -7.90 3.46 -4.21
CA ALA A 239 -7.64 3.87 -5.59
C ALA A 239 -8.67 3.34 -6.59
N LEU A 240 -9.12 2.10 -6.40
CA LEU A 240 -10.20 1.50 -7.20
C LEU A 240 -11.53 2.20 -6.94
N GLU A 241 -11.89 2.44 -5.68
CA GLU A 241 -13.13 3.14 -5.30
C GLU A 241 -13.17 4.59 -5.81
N LYS A 242 -12.01 5.25 -5.91
CA LYS A 242 -11.87 6.61 -6.48
C LYS A 242 -11.71 6.64 -8.01
N GLY A 243 -11.70 5.48 -8.67
CA GLY A 243 -11.55 5.41 -10.13
C GLY A 243 -10.17 5.84 -10.66
N LEU A 244 -9.15 5.85 -9.80
CA LEU A 244 -7.77 6.18 -10.20
C LEU A 244 -7.11 5.07 -11.02
N CYS A 245 -7.61 3.84 -10.90
CA CYS A 245 -7.15 2.67 -11.63
C CYS A 245 -8.31 1.68 -11.84
N VAL A 246 -8.07 0.66 -12.65
CA VAL A 246 -8.95 -0.50 -12.81
C VAL A 246 -8.20 -1.79 -12.47
N GLU A 247 -8.93 -2.86 -12.20
CA GLU A 247 -8.33 -4.20 -12.12
C GLU A 247 -8.03 -4.75 -13.53
N GLY A 248 -6.93 -5.47 -13.65
CA GLY A 248 -6.58 -6.20 -14.86
C GLY A 248 -5.32 -7.03 -14.65
N VAL A 249 -5.29 -8.21 -15.28
CA VAL A 249 -4.14 -9.12 -15.20
C VAL A 249 -2.93 -8.47 -15.87
N ILE A 250 -1.79 -8.52 -15.18
CA ILE A 250 -0.49 -8.08 -15.69
C ILE A 250 0.44 -9.28 -15.61
N THR A 251 1.01 -9.72 -16.73
CA THR A 251 1.99 -10.82 -16.74
C THR A 251 3.40 -10.27 -16.60
N ALA A 252 4.29 -11.03 -15.98
CA ALA A 252 5.70 -10.65 -15.89
C ALA A 252 6.35 -10.48 -17.27
N ASP A 253 5.93 -11.28 -18.25
CA ASP A 253 6.42 -11.21 -19.63
C ASP A 253 5.97 -9.93 -20.37
N SER A 254 4.93 -9.25 -19.86
CA SER A 254 4.47 -7.97 -20.42
C SER A 254 5.26 -6.77 -19.91
N LEU A 255 6.20 -6.98 -18.96
CA LEU A 255 6.97 -5.90 -18.38
C LEU A 255 8.08 -5.43 -19.33
N VAL A 256 8.33 -4.12 -19.34
CA VAL A 256 9.39 -3.50 -20.15
C VAL A 256 10.37 -2.80 -19.23
N ASN A 257 11.66 -3.06 -19.42
CA ASN A 257 12.70 -2.36 -18.67
C ASN A 257 12.62 -0.83 -18.92
N GLY A 258 12.57 -0.05 -17.85
CA GLY A 258 12.41 1.40 -17.89
C GLY A 258 10.96 1.88 -17.91
N GLU A 259 9.95 0.99 -17.99
CA GLU A 259 8.56 1.45 -17.96
C GLU A 259 8.21 2.08 -16.60
N GLU A 260 7.40 3.14 -16.66
CA GLU A 260 6.89 3.78 -15.46
C GLU A 260 5.74 2.97 -14.85
N CYS A 261 5.76 2.86 -13.52
CA CYS A 261 4.67 2.32 -12.74
C CYS A 261 4.36 3.25 -11.55
N TRP A 262 3.24 3.00 -10.89
CA TRP A 262 3.02 3.50 -9.54
C TRP A 262 3.07 2.34 -8.55
N ILE A 263 3.48 2.63 -7.32
CA ILE A 263 3.38 1.74 -6.18
C ILE A 263 2.71 2.46 -5.03
N SER A 264 1.99 1.73 -4.17
CA SER A 264 1.36 2.35 -3.00
C SER A 264 1.25 1.46 -1.78
N ASN A 265 1.24 2.07 -0.60
CA ASN A 265 0.84 1.40 0.64
C ASN A 265 0.29 2.40 1.67
N GLY A 266 -0.29 1.86 2.75
CA GLY A 266 -0.89 2.65 3.84
C GLY A 266 0.08 3.47 4.69
N VAL A 267 1.38 3.51 4.38
CA VAL A 267 2.37 4.30 5.14
C VAL A 267 2.93 5.46 4.31
N ARG A 268 3.29 5.17 3.05
CA ARG A 268 3.95 6.12 2.14
C ARG A 268 3.04 6.66 1.04
N GLY A 269 1.76 6.27 1.01
CA GLY A 269 0.84 6.67 -0.05
C GLY A 269 1.26 6.13 -1.40
N PHE A 270 1.11 6.93 -2.45
CA PHE A 270 1.40 6.65 -3.86
C PHE A 270 2.76 7.24 -4.25
N ASN A 271 3.59 6.42 -4.89
CA ASN A 271 4.94 6.79 -5.31
C ASN A 271 5.18 6.31 -6.74
N ARG A 272 5.92 7.10 -7.53
CA ARG A 272 6.39 6.68 -8.85
C ARG A 272 7.45 5.61 -8.72
N GLY A 273 7.43 4.65 -9.64
CA GLY A 273 8.44 3.62 -9.79
C GLY A 273 8.87 3.47 -11.24
N ILE A 274 10.07 2.93 -11.44
CA ILE A 274 10.60 2.54 -12.75
C ILE A 274 10.96 1.06 -12.69
N ILE A 275 10.43 0.28 -13.62
CA ILE A 275 10.75 -1.15 -13.73
C ILE A 275 12.21 -1.30 -14.16
N LYS A 276 12.95 -2.15 -13.45
CA LYS A 276 14.30 -2.55 -13.81
C LYS A 276 14.37 -4.06 -13.93
N LEU A 277 14.44 -4.54 -15.17
CA LEU A 277 14.65 -5.95 -15.47
C LEU A 277 16.16 -6.22 -15.54
N SER A 278 16.61 -7.25 -14.83
CA SER A 278 18.01 -7.69 -14.81
C SER A 278 18.38 -8.50 -16.04
#